data_AF-A0A3C0PFA1-F1
#
_entry.id   AF-A0A3C0PFA1-F1
#
_cell.length_a   1.000
_cell.length_b   1.000
_cell.length_c   1.000
_cell.angle_alpha   90.00
_cell.angle_beta   90.00
_cell.angle_gamma   90.00
#
_symmetry.space_group_name_H-M   'P 1'
#
loop_
_entity.id
_entity.type
_entity.pdbx_description
1 polymer ?
#
loop_
_entity_poly.entity_id
_entity_poly.type
_entity_poly.pdbx_seq_one_letter_code
_entity_poly.pdbx_strand_id
1 'polypeptide(L)' 'MDIIFLGGLEINTIIGIYDWERETKQTVVLDIEMAFDIQKAAETDDIQHTLDYKTVSKRIISF' A
#
# COMPACT_ATOMS: atom_id res chain seq x y z
N MET A 1 -14.97 0.81 -13.03
CA MET A 1 -14.00 1.29 -12.03
C MET A 1 -13.66 0.10 -11.19
N ASP A 2 -12.41 -0.30 -11.25
CA ASP A 2 -11.92 -1.54 -10.68
C ASP A 2 -11.14 -1.22 -9.42
N ILE A 3 -10.96 -2.21 -8.54
CA ILE A 3 -10.26 -2.05 -7.28
C ILE A 3 -9.02 -2.91 -7.31
N ILE A 4 -7.88 -2.29 -7.09
CA ILE A 4 -6.63 -2.97 -6.80
C ILE A 4 -6.53 -3.09 -5.29
N PHE A 5 -6.57 -4.34 -4.82
CA PHE A 5 -6.46 -4.67 -3.41
C PHE A 5 -5.04 -5.12 -3.06
N LEU A 6 -4.51 -4.55 -1.98
CA LEU A 6 -3.22 -4.89 -1.41
C LEU A 6 -3.44 -5.25 0.06
N GLY A 7 -3.53 -6.55 0.32
CA GLY A 7 -3.74 -7.07 1.67
C GLY A 7 -2.44 -7.46 2.36
N GLY A 8 -2.37 -7.26 3.67
CA GLY A 8 -1.28 -7.76 4.50
C GLY A 8 0.04 -7.02 4.34
N LEU A 9 0.02 -5.71 4.06
CA LEU A 9 1.25 -4.92 4.01
C LEU A 9 1.77 -4.67 5.42
N GLU A 10 2.82 -5.39 5.81
CA GLU A 10 3.48 -5.23 7.09
C GLU A 10 4.52 -4.10 7.04
N ILE A 11 4.41 -3.14 7.95
CA ILE A 11 5.38 -2.07 8.16
C ILE A 11 5.83 -2.02 9.63
N ASN A 12 7.12 -1.78 9.85
CA ASN A 12 7.68 -1.60 11.20
C ASN A 12 7.88 -0.11 11.48
N THR A 13 6.93 0.50 12.17
CA THR A 13 6.95 1.94 12.44
C THR A 13 6.68 2.24 13.91
N ILE A 14 6.99 3.47 14.32
CA ILE A 14 6.67 3.97 15.66
C ILE A 14 5.29 4.61 15.57
N ILE A 15 4.30 4.00 16.20
CA ILE A 15 2.91 4.47 16.21
C ILE A 15 2.37 4.38 17.63
N GLY A 16 1.65 5.40 18.06
CA GLY A 16 1.09 5.43 19.41
C GLY A 16 0.70 6.81 19.89
N ILE A 17 -0.31 6.84 20.77
CA ILE A 17 -0.80 8.06 21.42
C ILE A 17 0.05 8.33 22.66
N TYR A 18 0.47 7.29 23.37
CA TYR A 18 1.24 7.43 24.59
C TYR A 18 2.75 7.53 24.32
N ASP A 19 3.45 8.26 25.19
CA ASP A 19 4.90 8.47 25.03
C ASP A 19 5.70 7.17 25.03
N TRP A 20 5.28 6.17 25.82
CA TRP A 20 5.93 4.85 25.85
C TRP A 20 5.75 4.05 24.55
N GLU A 21 4.64 4.26 23.81
CA GLU A 21 4.43 3.64 22.50
C GLU A 21 5.35 4.25 21.43
N ARG A 22 5.86 5.47 21.68
CA ARG A 22 6.77 6.17 20.78
C ARG A 22 8.23 5.76 20.92
N GLU A 23 8.55 4.88 21.87
CA GLU A 23 9.91 4.40 22.11
C GLU A 23 10.21 3.07 21.40
N THR A 24 9.18 2.30 21.04
CA THR A 24 9.33 0.96 20.45
C THR A 24 8.66 0.87 19.09
N LYS A 25 9.33 0.26 18.11
CA LYS A 25 8.73 -0.03 16.80
C LYS A 25 7.66 -1.12 16.94
N GLN A 26 6.54 -0.92 16.29
CA GLN A 26 5.43 -1.87 16.23
C GLN A 26 5.18 -2.29 14.78
N THR A 27 4.80 -3.55 14.59
CA THR A 27 4.35 -4.04 13.28
C THR A 27 2.92 -3.58 13.05
N VAL A 28 2.70 -2.80 11.99
CA VAL A 28 1.37 -2.42 11.52
C VAL A 28 1.07 -3.19 10.25
N VAL A 29 -0.08 -3.83 10.20
CA VAL A 29 -0.60 -4.52 9.02
C VAL A 29 -1.62 -3.60 8.35
N LEU A 30 -1.42 -3.29 7.08
CA LEU A 30 -2.30 -2.43 6.30
C LEU A 30 -2.96 -3.24 5.17
N ASP A 31 -4.28 -3.10 5.08
CA ASP A 31 -5.07 -3.52 3.93
C ASP A 31 -5.49 -2.27 3.16
N ILE A 32 -5.16 -2.22 1.87
CA ILE A 32 -5.29 -1.02 1.04
C ILE A 32 -6.12 -1.35 -0.20
N GLU A 33 -7.20 -0.61 -0.38
CA GLU A 33 -8.06 -0.65 -1.57
C GLU A 33 -7.86 0.62 -2.38
N MET A 34 -7.51 0.48 -3.65
CA MET A 34 -7.29 1.61 -4.57
C MET A 34 -8.21 1.47 -5.76
N ALA A 35 -9.15 2.41 -5.89
CA ALA A 35 -9.99 2.50 -7.08
C ALA A 35 -9.15 3.04 -8.25
N PHE A 36 -9.02 2.26 -9.33
CA PHE A 36 -8.31 2.65 -10.53
C PHE A 36 -9.03 2.11 -11.77
N ASP A 37 -9.00 2.88 -12.86
CA ASP A 37 -9.55 2.41 -14.13
C ASP A 37 -8.51 1.54 -14.85
N ILE A 38 -8.71 0.22 -14.84
CA ILE A 38 -7.79 -0.75 -15.44
C ILE A 38 -8.21 -1.12 -16.87
N GLN A 39 -9.24 -0.51 -17.46
CA GLN A 39 -9.72 -0.89 -18.80
C GLN A 39 -8.60 -0.86 -19.84
N LYS A 40 -7.80 0.22 -19.87
CA LYS A 40 -6.65 0.32 -20.78
C LYS A 40 -5.56 -0.70 -20.50
N ALA A 41 -5.30 -1.03 -19.23
CA ALA A 41 -4.31 -2.04 -18.87
C ALA A 41 -4.75 -3.44 -19.34
N ALA A 42 -6.04 -3.76 -19.19
CA ALA A 42 -6.62 -5.01 -19.67
C ALA A 42 -6.60 -5.14 -21.19
N GLU A 43 -6.74 -4.03 -21.94
CA GLU A 43 -6.69 -4.03 -23.40
C GLU A 43 -5.28 -4.14 -23.98
N THR A 44 -4.29 -3.57 -23.29
CA THR A 44 -2.91 -3.42 -23.82
C THR A 44 -1.91 -4.43 -23.26
N ASP A 45 -2.27 -5.14 -22.18
CA ASP A 45 -1.36 -5.96 -21.37
C ASP A 45 -0.11 -5.19 -20.90
N ASP A 46 -0.19 -3.85 -20.87
CA ASP A 46 0.91 -2.97 -20.47
C ASP A 46 0.76 -2.56 -19.01
N ILE A 47 1.73 -2.97 -18.20
CA ILE A 47 1.83 -2.61 -16.79
C ILE A 47 2.03 -1.09 -16.58
N GLN A 48 2.40 -0.34 -17.61
CA GLN A 48 2.45 1.14 -17.54
C GLN A 48 1.07 1.78 -17.45
N HIS A 49 0.02 1.06 -17.89
CA HIS A 49 -1.36 1.52 -17.82
C HIS A 49 -2.11 1.00 -16.59
N THR A 50 -1.45 0.19 -15.75
CA THR A 50 -2.00 -0.22 -14.45
C THR A 50 -1.38 0.60 -13.31
N LEU A 51 -2.03 0.57 -12.15
CA LEU A 51 -1.46 1.11 -10.93
C LEU A 51 -0.47 0.09 -10.34
N ASP A 52 0.81 0.46 -10.35
CA ASP A 52 1.88 -0.40 -9.84
C ASP A 52 1.83 -0.50 -8.31
N TYR A 53 1.21 -1.57 -7.82
CA TYR A 53 1.14 -1.93 -6.41
C TYR A 53 2.52 -2.01 -5.75
N LYS A 54 3.58 -2.40 -6.49
CA LYS A 54 4.95 -2.48 -5.95
C LYS A 54 5.49 -1.10 -5.61
N THR A 55 5.23 -0.12 -6.47
CA THR A 55 5.62 1.28 -6.22
C THR A 55 4.83 1.86 -5.05
N VAL A 56 3.53 1.53 -4.94
CA VAL A 56 2.71 1.93 -3.79
C VAL A 56 3.24 1.33 -2.49
N SER A 57 3.47 0.01 -2.42
CA SER A 57 4.01 -0.63 -1.21
C SER A 57 5.33 -0.01 -0.78
N LYS A 58 6.26 0.20 -1.73
CA LYS A 58 7.56 0.82 -1.44
C LYS A 58 7.42 2.21 -0.86
N ARG A 59 6.51 3.03 -1.40
CA ARG A 59 6.25 4.38 -0.91
C ARG A 59 5.74 4.36 0.53
N ILE A 60 4.84 3.43 0.85
CA ILE A 60 4.27 3.29 2.20
C ILE A 60 5.32 2.81 3.21
N ILE A 61 6.16 1.85 2.82
CA ILE A 61 7.25 1.35 3.67
C ILE A 61 8.31 2.44 3.94
N SER A 62 8.52 3.37 3.00
CA SER A 62 9.57 4.39 3.11
C SER A 62 9.21 5.60 3.98
N PHE A 63 7.96 5.73 4.40
CA PHE A 63 7.46 6.85 5.22
C PHE A 63 7.73 6.60 6.71
#